data_AF-A0A7C7PU74-F1
#
_entry.id   AF-A0A7C7PU74-F1
#
_cell.length_a   1.000
_cell.length_b   1.000
_cell.length_c   1.000
_cell.angle_alpha   90.00
_cell.angle_beta   90.00
_cell.angle_gamma   90.00
#
_symmetry.space_group_name_H-M   'P 1'
#
loop_
_entity.id
_entity.type
_entity.pdbx_description
1 polymer ?
#
loop_
_entity_poly.entity_id
_entity_poly.type
_entity_poly.pdbx_seq_one_letter_code
_entity_poly.pdbx_strand_id
1 'polypeptide(L)' 'ADTGASHDPDDMKKAEGVNERMVMRALAMGGTCTGEHGVGSSKMKFLQAEHGDSVSVMRQVKLALDPQNLMNPGKILTV' A
#
# COMPACT_ATOMS: atom_id res chain seq x y z
N ALA A 1 7.12 20.06 -21.62
CA ALA A 1 8.24 19.24 -21.12
C ALA A 1 7.72 17.83 -21.03
N ASP A 2 8.14 16.98 -21.96
CA ASP A 2 7.72 15.60 -22.09
C ASP A 2 8.21 14.82 -20.86
N THR A 3 7.29 14.46 -19.98
CA THR A 3 7.58 13.67 -18.78
C THR A 3 7.91 12.26 -19.24
N GLY A 4 9.17 11.85 -19.18
CA GLY A 4 9.69 10.56 -19.64
C GLY A 4 9.14 9.30 -18.94
N ALA A 5 7.87 9.29 -18.53
CA ALA A 5 7.12 8.11 -18.19
C ALA A 5 6.67 7.43 -19.49
N SER A 6 7.36 6.36 -19.87
CA SER A 6 6.83 5.44 -20.89
C SER A 6 5.55 4.83 -20.35
N HIS A 7 4.46 5.01 -21.09
CA HIS A 7 3.17 4.34 -20.81
C HIS A 7 3.15 2.93 -21.41
N ASP A 8 4.33 2.40 -21.75
CA ASP A 8 4.50 1.05 -22.26
C ASP A 8 4.16 0.05 -21.13
N PRO A 9 3.22 -0.89 -21.36
CA PRO A 9 2.84 -1.88 -20.37
C PRO A 9 4.03 -2.68 -19.80
N ASP A 10 5.05 -2.96 -20.60
CA ASP A 10 6.22 -3.72 -20.16
C ASP A 10 7.10 -2.89 -19.24
N ASP A 11 7.23 -1.59 -19.49
CA ASP A 11 7.99 -0.69 -18.62
C ASP A 11 7.27 -0.44 -17.29
N MET A 12 5.94 -0.33 -17.32
CA MET A 12 5.12 -0.25 -16.11
C MET A 12 5.29 -1.50 -15.25
N LYS A 13 5.25 -2.69 -15.86
CA LYS A 13 5.47 -3.97 -15.15
C LYS A 13 6.87 -4.06 -14.54
N LYS A 14 7.91 -3.59 -15.26
CA LYS A 14 9.28 -3.52 -14.71
C LYS A 14 9.33 -2.55 -13.53
N ALA A 15 8.73 -1.38 -13.64
CA ALA A 15 8.69 -0.37 -12.57
C ALA A 15 7.99 -0.90 -11.31
N GLU A 16 6.85 -1.58 -11.47
CA GLU A 16 6.16 -2.23 -10.35
C GLU A 16 7.04 -3.28 -9.66
N GLY A 17 7.73 -4.12 -10.43
CA GLY A 17 8.65 -5.12 -9.89
C GLY A 17 9.83 -4.51 -9.15
N VAL A 18 10.39 -3.40 -9.65
CA VAL A 18 11.45 -2.65 -8.95
C VAL A 18 10.93 -2.06 -7.63
N ASN A 19 9.77 -1.41 -7.68
CA ASN A 19 9.13 -0.80 -6.50
C ASN A 19 8.85 -1.85 -5.42
N GLU A 20 8.33 -3.02 -5.80
CA GLU A 20 8.07 -4.11 -4.85
C GLU A 20 9.33 -4.62 -4.17
N ARG A 21 10.42 -4.87 -4.93
CA ARG A 21 11.71 -5.28 -4.34
C ARG A 21 12.28 -4.22 -3.40
N MET A 22 12.16 -2.94 -3.77
CA MET A 22 12.61 -1.83 -2.95
C MET A 22 11.86 -1.75 -1.62
N VAL A 23 10.52 -1.81 -1.66
CA VAL A 23 9.67 -1.81 -0.46
C VAL A 23 10.01 -2.99 0.43
N MET A 24 10.04 -4.21 -0.10
CA MET A 24 10.33 -5.40 0.70
C MET A 24 11.73 -5.35 1.32
N ARG A 25 12.72 -4.77 0.63
CA ARG A 25 14.05 -4.55 1.19
C ARG A 25 14.02 -3.54 2.34
N ALA A 26 13.28 -2.44 2.20
CA ALA A 26 13.12 -1.46 3.28
C ALA A 26 12.48 -2.11 4.51
N LEU A 27 11.40 -2.86 4.34
CA LEU A 27 10.73 -3.59 5.43
C LEU A 27 11.66 -4.59 6.12
N ALA A 28 12.45 -5.36 5.35
CA ALA A 28 13.41 -6.31 5.90
C ALA A 28 14.53 -5.65 6.74
N MET A 29 14.75 -4.34 6.57
CA MET A 29 15.70 -3.54 7.35
C MET A 29 15.02 -2.76 8.49
N GLY A 30 13.75 -3.03 8.79
CA GLY A 30 12.97 -2.31 9.81
C GLY A 30 12.47 -0.93 9.38
N GLY A 31 12.51 -0.63 8.07
CA GLY A 31 11.89 0.57 7.50
C GLY A 31 10.39 0.40 7.26
N THR A 32 9.82 1.31 6.47
CA THR A 32 8.38 1.37 6.14
C THR A 32 8.16 1.33 4.62
N CYS A 33 6.98 0.87 4.16
CA CYS A 33 6.62 0.90 2.75
C CYS A 33 6.29 2.31 2.24
N THR A 34 6.18 3.31 3.13
CA THR A 34 5.82 4.69 2.80
C THR A 34 6.90 5.68 3.23
N GLY A 35 7.01 6.81 2.54
CA GLY A 35 7.82 7.94 2.99
C GLY A 35 6.92 9.03 3.59
N GLU A 36 6.15 9.68 2.73
CA GLU A 36 5.25 10.80 3.12
C GLU A 36 3.80 10.63 2.65
N HIS A 37 3.56 9.95 1.52
CA HIS A 37 2.23 9.91 0.87
C HIS A 37 1.27 8.84 1.39
N GLY A 38 1.64 8.10 2.43
CA GLY A 38 0.85 7.00 2.98
C GLY A 38 0.69 5.80 2.03
N VAL A 39 -0.24 4.91 2.38
CA VAL A 39 -0.41 3.59 1.73
C VAL A 39 -1.33 3.66 0.49
N GLY A 40 -2.41 4.46 0.54
CA GLY A 40 -3.37 4.58 -0.55
C GLY A 40 -3.93 3.22 -1.02
N SER A 41 -4.13 3.05 -2.33
CA SER A 41 -4.44 1.72 -2.92
C SER A 41 -3.19 0.96 -3.36
N SER A 42 -2.20 1.68 -3.89
CA SER A 42 -1.04 1.08 -4.55
C SER A 42 -0.14 0.29 -3.59
N LYS A 43 -0.18 0.60 -2.30
CA LYS A 43 0.65 -0.06 -1.28
C LYS A 43 -0.11 -0.94 -0.31
N MET A 44 -1.43 -1.13 -0.48
CA MET A 44 -2.25 -1.96 0.41
C MET A 44 -1.69 -3.38 0.57
N LYS A 45 -1.11 -3.93 -0.51
CA LYS A 45 -0.49 -5.26 -0.50
C LYS A 45 0.67 -5.41 0.51
N PHE A 46 1.28 -4.31 0.96
CA PHE A 46 2.40 -4.32 1.90
C PHE A 46 1.98 -4.22 3.37
N LEU A 47 0.73 -3.87 3.68
CA LEU A 47 0.27 -3.65 5.06
C LEU A 47 0.50 -4.86 5.97
N GLN A 48 0.24 -6.07 5.46
CA GLN A 48 0.45 -7.29 6.24
C GLN A 48 1.93 -7.53 6.53
N ALA A 49 2.82 -7.22 5.58
CA ALA A 49 4.26 -7.37 5.77
C ALA A 49 4.82 -6.32 6.74
N GLU A 50 4.28 -5.09 6.73
CA GLU A 50 4.75 -4.01 7.60
C GLU A 50 4.19 -4.07 9.02
N HIS A 51 2.91 -4.40 9.18
CA HIS A 51 2.21 -4.28 10.47
C HIS A 51 1.76 -5.61 11.08
N GLY A 52 1.87 -6.72 10.34
CA GLY A 52 1.51 -8.05 10.82
C GLY A 52 0.09 -8.11 11.38
N ASP A 53 -0.05 -8.70 12.57
CA ASP A 53 -1.36 -8.91 13.22
C ASP A 53 -2.08 -7.61 13.57
N SER A 54 -1.36 -6.48 13.64
CA SER A 54 -1.94 -5.16 13.92
C SER A 54 -2.93 -4.72 12.85
N VAL A 55 -2.83 -5.25 11.62
CA VAL A 55 -3.81 -4.97 10.55
C VAL A 55 -5.22 -5.41 10.97
N SER A 56 -5.36 -6.48 11.76
CA SER A 56 -6.66 -6.90 12.29
C SER A 56 -7.28 -5.84 13.21
N VAL A 57 -6.46 -5.22 14.07
CA VAL A 57 -6.90 -4.14 14.96
C VAL A 57 -7.32 -2.92 14.15
N MET A 58 -6.56 -2.56 13.11
CA MET A 58 -6.94 -1.45 12.21
C MET A 58 -8.31 -1.69 11.56
N ARG A 59 -8.61 -2.93 11.14
CA ARG A 59 -9.94 -3.31 10.62
C ARG A 59 -11.03 -3.16 11.67
N GLN A 60 -10.78 -3.57 12.90
CA GLN A 60 -11.74 -3.41 14.01
C GLN A 60 -12.03 -1.93 14.29
N VAL A 61 -11.00 -1.08 14.30
CA VAL A 61 -11.17 0.38 14.46
C VAL A 61 -12.01 0.95 13.32
N LYS A 62 -11.73 0.56 12.07
CA LYS A 62 -12.51 0.99 10.90
C LYS A 62 -13.98 0.60 11.04
N LEU A 63 -14.29 -0.64 11.39
CA LEU A 63 -15.67 -1.12 11.55
C LEU A 63 -16.39 -0.51 12.75
N ALA A 64 -15.67 -0.20 13.83
CA ALA A 64 -16.25 0.48 14.99
C ALA A 64 -16.68 1.92 14.65
N LEU A 65 -15.90 2.63 13.82
CA LEU A 65 -16.18 4.01 13.43
C LEU A 65 -17.13 4.11 12.22
N ASP A 66 -17.06 3.13 11.31
CA ASP A 66 -17.84 3.10 10.07
C ASP A 66 -18.45 1.70 9.85
N PRO A 67 -19.48 1.32 10.64
CA PRO A 67 -20.07 -0.02 10.60
C PRO A 67 -20.74 -0.36 9.26
N GLN A 68 -21.11 0.65 8.48
CA GLN A 68 -21.73 0.49 7.16
C GLN A 68 -20.72 0.55 6.01
N ASN A 69 -19.42 0.72 6.32
CA ASN A 69 -18.33 0.80 5.36
C ASN A 69 -18.52 1.88 4.26
N LEU A 70 -19.01 3.05 4.63
CA LEU A 70 -19.28 4.15 3.70
C LEU A 70 -18.08 5.08 3.49
N MET A 71 -17.18 5.18 4.46
CA MET A 71 -16.03 6.07 4.40
C MET A 71 -14.91 5.46 3.57
N ASN A 72 -14.95 5.67 2.25
CA ASN A 72 -13.91 5.30 1.29
C ASN A 72 -13.61 3.79 1.24
N PRO A 73 -14.60 2.95 0.87
CA PRO A 73 -14.46 1.50 0.86
C PRO A 73 -13.35 1.03 -0.09
N GLY A 74 -12.62 -0.01 0.31
CA GLY A 74 -11.56 -0.60 -0.51
C GLY A 74 -10.25 0.20 -0.54
N LYS A 75 -10.11 1.25 0.27
CA LYS A 75 -8.86 2.00 0.47
C LYS A 75 -8.24 1.68 1.81
N ILE A 76 -6.92 1.48 1.84
CA ILE A 76 -6.12 1.05 3.00
C ILE A 76 -6.52 -0.33 3.51
N LEU A 77 -7.76 -0.53 3.93
CA LEU A 77 -8.27 -1.78 4.48
C LEU A 77 -9.45 -2.27 3.65
N THR A 78 -9.49 -3.58 3.41
CA THR A 78 -10.71 -4.27 3.03
C THR A 78 -11.32 -4.83 4.32
N VAL A 79 -12.55 -4.39 4.60
CA VAL A 79 -13.40 -4.82 5.72
C VAL A 79 -14.77 -5.21 5.20
#